data_AF-A0A2M6YKZ6-F1
#
_entry.id   AF-A0A2M6YKZ6-F1
#
_cell.length_a   1.000
_cell.length_b   1.000
_cell.length_c   1.000
_cell.angle_alpha   90.00
_cell.angle_beta   90.00
_cell.angle_gamma   90.00
#
_symmetry.space_group_name_H-M   'P 1'
#
loop_
_entity.id
_entity.type
_entity.pdbx_description
1 polymer ?
#
loop_
_entity_poly.entity_id
_entity_poly.type
_entity_poly.pdbx_seq_one_letter_code
_entity_poly.pdbx_strand_id
1 'polypeptide(L)' 'PQMAELSRQHNRSNILCLAGRLVTLDDNIQIVNTWLDTDYTDEARHTRRYRLMDLLQTW' A
#
# COMPACT_ATOMS: atom_id res chain seq x y z
N PRO A 1 -2.77 -6.84 9.22
CA PRO A 1 -1.56 -6.85 8.35
C PRO A 1 -1.85 -7.08 6.85
N GLN A 2 -2.73 -8.02 6.45
CA GLN A 2 -2.94 -8.39 5.04
C GLN A 2 -3.25 -7.21 4.10
N MET A 3 -4.07 -6.25 4.53
CA MET A 3 -4.36 -5.07 3.70
C MET A 3 -3.15 -4.14 3.50
N ALA A 4 -2.22 -4.10 4.45
CA ALA A 4 -0.96 -3.36 4.31
C ALA A 4 -0.04 -4.04 3.28
N GLU A 5 0.04 -5.36 3.29
CA GLU A 5 0.78 -6.12 2.28
C GLU A 5 0.21 -5.86 0.87
N LEU A 6 -1.11 -6.04 0.69
CA LEU A 6 -1.76 -5.85 -0.59
C LEU A 6 -1.65 -4.40 -1.09
N SER A 7 -1.69 -3.41 -0.19
CA SER A 7 -1.52 -2.00 -0.59
C SER A 7 -0.10 -1.70 -1.10
N ARG A 8 0.92 -2.41 -0.62
CA ARG A 8 2.28 -2.32 -1.18
C ARG A 8 2.39 -3.08 -2.49
N GLN A 9 2.03 -4.36 -2.50
CA GLN A 9 2.19 -5.26 -3.65
C GLN A 9 1.39 -4.81 -4.87
N HIS A 10 0.14 -4.37 -4.67
CA HIS A 10 -0.77 -4.14 -5.79
C HIS A 10 -0.91 -2.68 -6.20
N ASN A 11 -0.80 -1.78 -5.23
CA ASN A 11 -1.11 -0.37 -5.45
C ASN A 11 0.16 0.50 -5.47
N ARG A 12 1.32 -0.09 -5.17
CA ARG A 12 2.59 0.65 -5.00
C ARG A 12 2.40 1.86 -4.07
N SER A 13 1.60 1.70 -3.01
CA SER A 13 1.25 2.80 -2.11
C SER A 13 2.50 3.39 -1.46
N ASN A 14 2.62 4.72 -1.48
CA ASN A 14 3.71 5.46 -0.86
C ASN A 14 3.34 6.04 0.52
N ILE A 15 2.06 5.99 0.89
CA ILE A 15 1.52 6.48 2.15
C ILE A 15 0.65 5.39 2.77
N LEU A 16 0.82 5.19 4.08
CA LEU A 16 -0.02 4.33 4.91
C LEU A 16 -0.77 5.21 5.93
N CYS A 17 -2.10 5.07 5.98
CA CYS A 17 -2.95 5.71 6.98
C CYS A 17 -3.46 4.67 7.98
N LEU A 18 -3.42 5.00 9.28
CA LEU A 18 -3.79 4.08 10.37
C LEU A 18 -4.92 4.65 11.22
N ALA A 19 -5.77 3.77 11.75
CA ALA A 19 -6.90 4.16 12.57
C ALA A 19 -6.55 4.14 14.07
N GLY A 20 -5.98 5.24 14.56
CA GLY A 20 -5.48 5.33 15.94
C GLY A 20 -6.52 5.20 17.07
N ARG A 21 -7.83 5.25 16.76
CA ARG A 21 -8.92 5.07 17.75
C ARG A 21 -9.66 3.73 17.64
N LEU A 22 -9.44 2.98 16.56
CA LEU A 22 -10.23 1.79 16.21
C LEU A 22 -9.40 0.51 16.19
N VAL A 23 -8.08 0.63 16.16
CA VAL A 23 -7.14 -0.48 16.06
C VAL A 23 -6.19 -0.39 17.23
N THR A 24 -5.88 -1.53 17.85
CA THR A 24 -4.94 -1.58 18.97
C THR A 24 -3.54 -1.11 18.55
N LEU A 25 -2.71 -0.72 19.52
CA LEU A 25 -1.34 -0.33 19.21
C LEU A 25 -0.56 -1.49 18.59
N ASP A 26 -0.68 -2.69 19.14
CA ASP A 26 0.04 -3.88 18.67
C ASP A 26 -0.36 -4.26 17.23
N ASP A 27 -1.66 -4.22 16.91
CA ASP A 27 -2.13 -4.46 15.55
C ASP A 27 -1.61 -3.39 14.58
N ASN A 28 -1.60 -2.12 15.00
CA ASN A 28 -1.04 -1.03 14.18
C ASN A 28 0.46 -1.22 13.94
N ILE A 29 1.22 -1.63 14.95
CA ILE A 29 2.65 -1.95 14.80
C ILE A 29 2.83 -3.09 13.79
N GLN A 30 2.00 -4.14 13.87
CA GLN A 30 2.07 -5.24 12.91
C GLN A 30 1.74 -4.77 11.49
N ILE A 31 0.74 -3.91 11.31
CA ILE A 31 0.38 -3.32 10.01
C ILE A 31 1.55 -2.50 9.45
N VAL A 32 2.19 -1.66 10.27
CA VAL A 32 3.35 -0.85 9.88
C VAL A 32 4.51 -1.73 9.43
N ASN A 33 4.88 -2.74 10.25
CA ASN A 33 5.98 -3.64 9.93
C ASN A 33 5.72 -4.37 8.61
N THR A 34 4.53 -4.97 8.44
CA THR A 34 4.16 -5.61 7.17
C THR A 34 4.26 -4.63 6.00
N TRP A 35 3.80 -3.39 6.14
CA TRP A 35 3.85 -2.42 5.03
C TRP A 35 5.29 -1.97 4.69
N LEU A 36 6.16 -1.82 5.69
CA LEU A 36 7.57 -1.46 5.47
C LEU A 36 8.38 -2.61 4.87
N ASP A 37 8.10 -3.84 5.29
CA ASP A 37 8.82 -5.04 4.85
C ASP A 37 8.29 -5.61 3.52
N THR A 38 7.17 -5.09 3.01
CA THR A 38 6.58 -5.57 1.75
C THR A 38 6.99 -4.70 0.57
N ASP A 39 7.68 -5.33 -0.38
CA ASP A 39 8.02 -4.74 -1.67
C ASP A 39 6.86 -4.81 -2.68
N TYR A 40 6.92 -3.91 -3.65
CA TYR A 40 6.02 -3.93 -4.80
C TYR A 40 6.36 -5.11 -5.73
N THR A 41 5.36 -5.86 -6.20
CA THR A 41 5.59 -7.11 -6.95
C THR A 41 5.87 -6.91 -8.45
N ASP A 42 5.66 -5.71 -8.97
CA ASP A 42 5.84 -5.35 -10.40
C ASP A 42 5.09 -6.24 -11.40
N GLU A 43 3.95 -6.84 -11.00
CA GLU A 43 3.13 -7.57 -11.95
C GLU A 43 2.52 -6.61 -12.99
N ALA A 44 2.53 -7.03 -14.27
CA ALA A 44 2.10 -6.21 -15.39
C ALA A 44 0.70 -5.58 -15.23
N ARG A 45 -0.25 -6.28 -14.58
CA ARG A 45 -1.60 -5.76 -14.33
C ARG A 45 -1.62 -4.58 -13.34
N HIS A 46 -0.75 -4.60 -12.33
CA HIS A 46 -0.64 -3.56 -11.32
C HIS A 46 0.10 -2.34 -11.88
N THR A 47 1.21 -2.58 -12.58
CA THR A 47 2.00 -1.51 -13.22
C THR A 47 1.20 -0.81 -14.30
N ARG A 48 0.38 -1.54 -15.08
CA ARG A 48 -0.55 -0.94 -16.06
C ARG A 48 -1.54 0.00 -15.40
N ARG A 49 -2.15 -0.38 -14.27
CA ARG A 49 -3.11 0.47 -13.55
C ARG A 49 -2.41 1.73 -13.05
N TYR A 50 -1.31 1.59 -12.32
CA TYR A 50 -0.53 2.72 -11.80
C TYR A 50 -0.17 3.76 -12.90
N ARG A 51 0.29 3.31 -14.07
CA ARG A 51 0.61 4.20 -15.20
C ARG A 51 -0.62 4.95 -15.74
N LEU A 52 -1.82 4.39 -15.66
CA LEU A 52 -3.03 5.11 -16.03
C LEU A 52 -3.29 6.29 -15.07
N MET A 53 -3.00 6.13 -13.78
CA MET A 53 -3.10 7.24 -12.83
C MET A 53 -2.07 8.34 -13.13
N ASP A 54 -0.82 8.00 -13.46
CA ASP A 54 0.21 8.99 -13.83
C ASP A 54 -0.21 9.81 -15.07
N LEU A 55 -0.83 9.17 -16.08
CA LEU A 55 -1.33 9.86 -17.27
C LEU A 55 -2.47 10.85 -16.97
N LEU A 56 -3.23 10.64 -15.89
CA LEU A 56 -4.25 11.59 -15.44
C LEU A 56 -3.66 12.79 -14.69
N GLN A 57 -2.39 12.74 -14.29
CA GLN A 57 -1.72 13.86 -13.59
C GLN A 57 -1.05 14.85 -14.54
N THR A 58 -0.98 14.55 -15.84
CA THR A 58 -0.34 15.40 -16.86
C THR A 58 -1.29 16.39 -17.55
N TRP A 59 -2.32 16.86 -16.85
CA TRP A 59 -3.21 17.96 -17.28
C TRP A 59 -2.93 19.23 -16.49
#